data_AF-A0A177SA65-F1
#
_entry.id   AF-A0A177SA65-F1
#
_cell.length_a   1.000
_cell.length_b   1.000
_cell.length_c   1.000
_cell.angle_alpha   90.00
_cell.angle_beta   90.00
_cell.angle_gamma   90.00
#
_symmetry.space_group_name_H-M   'P 1'
#
loop_
_entity.id
_entity.type
_entity.pdbx_description
1 polymer ?
#
loop_
_entity_poly.entity_id
_entity_poly.type
_entity_poly.pdbx_seq_one_letter_code
_entity_poly.pdbx_strand_id
1 'polypeptide(L)'
;MLAEWTAELRNEHLRLSNPENYLLLMQWRLAQMETTGAFDQLEIHDLRELAQGAYSAALEEQFSHELYCKASSYNVVPDGCRRRTAHIIQGNYYEEIRRAHFLYDGRVVEENGRISIKTYGGASEIGVIEGLRLSTQSGWFQLIETSRATDSGWLVGVTDADGYRALVDLAQAEFENQNWGRYRILRDRVRYSPYACCSLCGDTFARRDECAQCNGLGFIPRDLGDPKECAED
;
A
#
# COMPACT_ATOMS: atom_id res chain seq x y z
N MET A 1 -19.11 -19.19 -11.58
CA MET A 1 -18.56 -19.82 -10.36
C MET A 1 -17.12 -20.30 -10.50
N LEU A 2 -16.80 -21.45 -11.11
CA LEU A 2 -15.39 -21.89 -11.24
C LEU A 2 -14.55 -20.95 -12.12
N ALA A 3 -15.14 -20.40 -13.19
CA ALA A 3 -14.50 -19.40 -14.03
C ALA A 3 -14.20 -18.10 -13.26
N GLU A 4 -15.12 -17.66 -12.40
CA GLU A 4 -14.91 -16.51 -11.51
C GLU A 4 -13.81 -16.81 -10.48
N TRP A 5 -13.87 -17.97 -9.81
CA TRP A 5 -12.82 -18.39 -8.88
C TRP A 5 -11.43 -18.41 -9.55
N THR A 6 -11.35 -18.92 -10.78
CA THR A 6 -10.10 -18.94 -11.56
C THR A 6 -9.62 -17.54 -11.91
N ALA A 7 -10.53 -16.62 -12.24
CA ALA A 7 -10.20 -15.22 -12.50
C ALA A 7 -9.65 -14.54 -11.24
N GLU A 8 -10.29 -14.74 -10.09
CA GLU A 8 -9.86 -14.18 -8.81
C GLU A 8 -8.53 -14.78 -8.34
N LEU A 9 -8.34 -16.10 -8.48
CA LEU A 9 -7.08 -16.78 -8.15
C LEU A 9 -5.91 -16.15 -8.92
N ARG A 10 -6.14 -15.80 -10.20
CA ARG A 10 -5.17 -15.17 -11.10
C ARG A 10 -5.08 -13.65 -10.94
N ASN A 11 -5.81 -13.04 -10.00
CA ASN A 11 -5.74 -11.61 -9.73
C ASN A 11 -4.43 -11.28 -8.99
N GLU A 12 -3.37 -11.17 -9.77
CA GLU A 12 -2.02 -10.89 -9.29
C GLU A 12 -1.93 -9.52 -8.59
N HIS A 13 -2.61 -8.51 -9.12
CA HIS A 13 -2.59 -7.18 -8.52
C HIS A 13 -3.13 -7.21 -7.09
N LEU A 14 -4.31 -7.82 -6.86
CA LEU A 14 -4.87 -7.94 -5.52
C LEU A 14 -4.00 -8.84 -4.63
N ARG A 15 -3.56 -9.97 -5.17
CA ARG A 15 -2.69 -10.93 -4.47
C ARG A 15 -1.43 -10.25 -3.92
N LEU A 16 -0.77 -9.39 -4.71
CA LEU A 16 0.48 -8.72 -4.32
C LEU A 16 0.26 -7.40 -3.58
N SER A 17 -0.79 -6.62 -3.90
CA SER A 17 -1.04 -5.33 -3.24
C SER A 17 -1.69 -5.48 -1.85
N ASN A 18 -2.52 -6.52 -1.65
CA ASN A 18 -3.21 -6.82 -0.40
C ASN A 18 -3.48 -8.33 -0.23
N PRO A 19 -2.45 -9.13 0.14
CA PRO A 19 -2.57 -10.58 0.30
C PRO A 19 -3.68 -11.05 1.24
N GLU A 20 -3.98 -10.30 2.32
CA GLU A 20 -5.02 -10.69 3.28
C GLU A 20 -6.40 -10.49 2.70
N ASN A 21 -6.64 -9.36 2.05
CA ASN A 21 -7.91 -9.15 1.37
C ASN A 21 -8.11 -10.14 0.22
N TYR A 22 -7.02 -10.51 -0.48
CA TYR A 22 -7.03 -11.63 -1.43
C TYR A 22 -7.49 -12.93 -0.76
N LEU A 23 -6.87 -13.33 0.35
CA LEU A 23 -7.22 -14.57 1.04
C LEU A 23 -8.66 -14.56 1.56
N LEU A 24 -9.12 -13.44 2.13
CA LEU A 24 -10.51 -13.26 2.57
C LEU A 24 -11.50 -13.39 1.42
N LEU A 25 -11.21 -12.76 0.27
CA LEU A 25 -12.03 -12.90 -0.94
C LEU A 25 -12.08 -14.35 -1.40
N MET A 26 -10.94 -15.05 -1.46
CA MET A 26 -10.86 -16.45 -1.88
C MET A 26 -11.65 -17.37 -0.93
N GLN A 27 -11.52 -17.17 0.39
CA GLN A 27 -12.29 -17.91 1.40
C GLN A 27 -13.79 -17.65 1.27
N TRP A 28 -14.19 -16.40 1.07
CA TRP A 28 -15.60 -16.05 0.84
C TRP A 28 -16.15 -16.73 -0.42
N ARG A 29 -15.40 -16.74 -1.53
CA ARG A 29 -15.79 -17.45 -2.76
C ARG A 29 -15.93 -18.94 -2.54
N LEU A 30 -15.00 -19.56 -1.81
CA LEU A 30 -15.07 -20.99 -1.47
C LEU A 30 -16.30 -21.31 -0.64
N ALA A 31 -16.62 -20.49 0.38
CA ALA A 31 -17.83 -20.67 1.18
C ALA A 31 -19.11 -20.60 0.31
N GLN A 32 -19.16 -19.69 -0.68
CA GLN A 32 -20.27 -19.67 -1.65
C GLN A 32 -20.34 -20.96 -2.48
N MET A 33 -19.20 -21.49 -2.93
CA MET A 33 -19.13 -22.75 -3.69
C MET A 33 -19.61 -23.94 -2.86
N GLU A 34 -19.19 -24.04 -1.60
CA GLU A 34 -19.63 -25.10 -0.67
C GLU A 34 -21.16 -25.12 -0.52
N THR A 35 -21.81 -23.96 -0.40
CA THR A 35 -23.28 -23.88 -0.26
C THR A 35 -24.05 -24.42 -1.47
N THR A 36 -23.41 -24.52 -2.63
CA THR A 36 -24.07 -24.98 -3.85
C THR A 36 -24.12 -26.51 -3.96
N GLY A 37 -23.30 -27.22 -3.16
CA GLY A 37 -23.18 -28.68 -3.21
C GLY A 37 -22.64 -29.23 -4.53
N ALA A 38 -22.09 -28.37 -5.40
CA ALA A 38 -21.61 -28.74 -6.73
C ALA A 38 -20.22 -29.38 -6.73
N PHE A 39 -19.52 -29.37 -5.59
CA PHE A 39 -18.17 -29.89 -5.41
C PHE A 39 -18.14 -30.81 -4.19
N ASP A 40 -17.33 -31.86 -4.25
CA ASP A 40 -17.09 -32.71 -3.09
C ASP A 40 -16.10 -32.06 -2.10
N GLN A 41 -15.95 -32.68 -0.93
CA GLN A 41 -15.08 -32.12 0.12
C GLN A 41 -13.59 -32.11 -0.25
N LEU A 42 -13.15 -33.06 -1.09
CA LEU A 42 -11.76 -33.12 -1.54
C LEU A 42 -11.48 -32.01 -2.56
N GLU A 43 -12.38 -31.79 -3.50
CA GLU A 43 -12.29 -30.70 -4.47
C GLU A 43 -12.25 -29.33 -3.78
N ILE A 44 -13.13 -29.11 -2.79
CA ILE A 44 -13.11 -27.88 -1.99
C ILE A 44 -11.80 -27.72 -1.20
N HIS A 45 -11.27 -28.81 -0.65
CA HIS A 45 -9.97 -28.81 0.03
C HIS A 45 -8.85 -28.41 -0.93
N ASP A 46 -8.78 -29.00 -2.13
CA ASP A 46 -7.76 -28.69 -3.12
C ASP A 46 -7.81 -27.22 -3.56
N LEU A 47 -9.01 -26.66 -3.75
CA LEU A 47 -9.17 -25.24 -4.08
C LEU A 47 -8.73 -24.33 -2.92
N ARG A 48 -8.92 -24.76 -1.66
CA ARG A 48 -8.43 -24.03 -0.48
C ARG A 48 -6.91 -24.03 -0.41
N GLU A 49 -6.28 -25.17 -0.67
CA GLU A 49 -4.82 -25.28 -0.71
C GLU A 49 -4.21 -24.41 -1.82
N LEU A 50 -4.85 -24.34 -2.99
CA LEU A 50 -4.42 -23.44 -4.06
C LEU A 50 -4.47 -21.96 -3.65
N ALA A 51 -5.54 -21.54 -2.99
CA ALA A 51 -5.65 -20.17 -2.49
C ALA A 51 -4.59 -19.86 -1.41
N GLN A 52 -4.35 -20.81 -0.51
CA GLN A 52 -3.34 -20.68 0.55
C GLN A 52 -1.91 -20.66 0.00
N GLY A 53 -1.62 -21.49 -1.01
CA GLY A 53 -0.34 -21.49 -1.72
C GLY A 53 -0.10 -20.16 -2.44
N ALA A 54 -1.12 -19.64 -3.15
CA ALA A 54 -1.04 -18.34 -3.80
C ALA A 54 -0.82 -17.19 -2.80
N TYR A 55 -1.50 -17.22 -1.65
CA TYR A 55 -1.28 -16.27 -0.55
C TYR A 55 0.14 -16.34 -0.01
N SER A 56 0.65 -17.54 0.26
CA SER A 56 2.01 -17.73 0.80
C SER A 56 3.08 -17.23 -0.18
N ALA A 57 2.95 -17.56 -1.47
CA ALA A 57 3.82 -17.03 -2.51
C ALA A 57 3.74 -15.49 -2.62
N ALA A 58 2.55 -14.91 -2.42
CA ALA A 58 2.38 -13.47 -2.40
C ALA A 58 3.14 -12.79 -1.26
N LEU A 59 3.13 -13.37 -0.06
CA LEU A 59 3.87 -12.84 1.08
C LEU A 59 5.36 -12.77 0.81
N GLU A 60 5.91 -13.74 0.07
CA GLU A 60 7.32 -13.75 -0.33
C GLU A 60 7.63 -12.76 -1.46
N GLU A 61 6.75 -12.67 -2.46
CA GLU A 61 6.97 -11.89 -3.67
C GLU A 61 6.65 -10.39 -3.50
N GLN A 62 5.74 -10.05 -2.58
CA GLN A 62 5.26 -8.69 -2.38
C GLN A 62 6.40 -7.71 -2.07
N PHE A 63 7.49 -8.17 -1.46
CA PHE A 63 8.63 -7.30 -1.12
C PHE A 63 9.29 -6.64 -2.33
N SER A 64 9.18 -7.26 -3.51
CA SER A 64 9.76 -6.78 -4.77
C SER A 64 8.87 -5.79 -5.53
N HIS A 65 7.65 -5.54 -5.05
CA HIS A 65 6.63 -4.81 -5.80
C HIS A 65 6.07 -3.62 -5.00
N GLU A 66 6.15 -2.43 -5.59
CA GLU A 66 5.46 -1.23 -5.10
C GLU A 66 4.18 -1.02 -5.91
N LEU A 67 3.07 -1.55 -5.40
CA LEU A 67 1.77 -1.49 -6.06
C LEU A 67 0.80 -0.60 -5.31
N TYR A 68 -0.04 0.11 -6.06
CA TYR A 68 -1.22 0.74 -5.52
C TYR A 68 -2.11 -0.29 -4.82
N CYS A 69 -2.67 0.09 -3.68
CA CYS A 69 -3.56 -0.73 -2.87
C CYS A 69 -4.76 0.13 -2.47
N LYS A 70 -5.94 -0.26 -2.96
CA LYS A 70 -7.18 0.49 -2.76
C LYS A 70 -7.56 0.69 -1.30
N ALA A 71 -7.10 -0.17 -0.39
CA ALA A 71 -7.34 -0.04 1.06
C ALA A 71 -6.50 1.07 1.71
N SER A 72 -5.60 1.71 0.98
CA SER A 72 -4.60 2.62 1.52
C SER A 72 -4.94 4.08 1.28
N SER A 73 -4.22 4.94 2.01
CA SER A 73 -4.20 6.38 1.80
C SER A 73 -2.89 6.79 1.15
N TYR A 74 -2.97 7.71 0.19
CA TYR A 74 -1.83 8.21 -0.57
C TYR A 74 -1.84 9.73 -0.61
N ASN A 75 -0.70 10.33 -0.39
CA ASN A 75 -0.43 11.70 -0.82
C ASN A 75 0.02 11.67 -2.30
N VAL A 76 -0.55 12.54 -3.12
CA VAL A 76 -0.20 12.70 -4.53
C VAL A 76 0.74 13.89 -4.64
N VAL A 77 1.98 13.63 -5.01
CA VAL A 77 3.06 14.62 -5.04
C VAL A 77 3.62 14.70 -6.46
N PRO A 78 3.71 15.89 -7.09
CA PRO A 78 4.32 16.01 -8.42
C PRO A 78 5.77 15.53 -8.40
N ASP A 79 6.22 14.90 -9.49
CA ASP A 79 7.60 14.43 -9.56
C ASP A 79 8.60 15.60 -9.43
N GLY A 80 9.65 15.40 -8.63
CA GLY A 80 10.62 16.44 -8.29
C GLY A 80 10.11 17.54 -7.32
N CYS A 81 8.84 17.51 -6.93
CA CYS A 81 8.26 18.41 -5.93
C CYS A 81 8.16 17.71 -4.56
N ARG A 82 8.00 18.51 -3.50
CA ARG A 82 7.83 18.02 -2.12
C ARG A 82 6.46 18.33 -1.52
N ARG A 83 5.59 19.00 -2.28
CA ARG A 83 4.29 19.45 -1.80
C ARG A 83 3.19 18.60 -2.42
N ARG A 84 2.30 18.07 -1.58
CA ARG A 84 1.10 17.38 -2.02
C ARG A 84 0.17 18.32 -2.78
N THR A 85 -0.38 17.83 -3.88
CA THR A 85 -1.38 18.52 -4.70
C THR A 85 -2.74 17.86 -4.65
N ALA A 86 -2.81 16.59 -4.21
CA ALA A 86 -4.03 15.84 -4.01
C ALA A 86 -3.78 14.67 -3.03
N HIS A 87 -4.84 14.02 -2.57
CA HIS A 87 -4.73 12.78 -1.80
C HIS A 87 -5.76 11.76 -2.27
N ILE A 88 -5.43 10.47 -2.08
CA ILE A 88 -6.33 9.35 -2.32
C ILE A 88 -6.59 8.67 -0.99
N ILE A 89 -7.84 8.47 -0.62
CA ILE A 89 -8.21 7.72 0.60
C ILE A 89 -9.21 6.65 0.20
N GLN A 90 -8.86 5.38 0.41
CA GLN A 90 -9.71 4.23 0.09
C GLN A 90 -10.24 4.22 -1.37
N GLY A 91 -9.41 4.68 -2.31
CA GLY A 91 -9.77 4.81 -3.72
C GLY A 91 -10.66 6.01 -4.07
N ASN A 92 -10.87 6.96 -3.17
CA ASN A 92 -11.46 8.26 -3.50
C ASN A 92 -10.34 9.29 -3.63
N TYR A 93 -10.35 10.06 -4.73
CA TYR A 93 -9.37 11.09 -5.05
C TYR A 93 -9.90 12.48 -4.70
N TYR A 94 -9.05 13.30 -4.10
CA TYR A 94 -9.35 14.63 -3.60
C TYR A 94 -8.26 15.60 -4.04
N GLU A 95 -8.60 16.64 -4.79
CA GLU A 95 -7.67 17.74 -5.06
C GLU A 95 -7.48 18.57 -3.78
N GLU A 96 -6.25 19.03 -3.52
CA GLU A 96 -5.97 19.86 -2.34
C GLU A 96 -6.71 21.20 -2.42
N ILE A 97 -6.73 21.81 -3.61
CA ILE A 97 -7.53 22.99 -3.91
C ILE A 97 -8.83 22.53 -4.54
N ARG A 98 -9.85 22.29 -3.70
CA ARG A 98 -11.15 21.86 -4.19
C ARG A 98 -11.78 22.92 -5.08
N ARG A 99 -12.15 22.52 -6.30
CA ARG A 99 -12.90 23.35 -7.24
C ARG A 99 -14.41 23.13 -7.16
N ALA A 100 -14.85 22.06 -6.50
CA ALA A 100 -16.26 21.67 -6.45
C ALA A 100 -16.70 21.23 -5.04
N HIS A 101 -18.01 21.25 -4.80
CA HIS A 101 -18.65 20.85 -3.54
C HIS A 101 -18.94 19.34 -3.44
N PHE A 102 -18.33 18.50 -4.27
CA PHE A 102 -18.57 17.07 -4.24
C PHE A 102 -17.92 16.40 -3.03
N LEU A 103 -18.42 15.20 -2.69
CA LEU A 103 -17.85 14.36 -1.63
C LEU A 103 -16.41 13.95 -1.94
N TYR A 104 -16.04 13.84 -3.22
CA TYR A 104 -14.70 13.58 -3.75
C TYR A 104 -14.61 14.06 -5.21
N ASP A 105 -13.41 14.34 -5.72
CA ASP A 105 -13.18 14.86 -7.08
C ASP A 105 -13.09 13.73 -8.12
N GLY A 106 -12.62 12.56 -7.70
CA GLY A 106 -12.60 11.35 -8.53
C GLY A 106 -12.61 10.06 -7.74
N ARG A 107 -12.78 8.94 -8.44
CA ARG A 107 -12.74 7.59 -7.89
C ARG A 107 -11.76 6.74 -8.67
N VAL A 108 -10.94 5.98 -7.96
CA VAL A 108 -10.06 4.96 -8.52
C VAL A 108 -10.90 3.76 -8.91
N VAL A 109 -10.80 3.39 -10.18
CA VAL A 109 -11.50 2.27 -10.79
C VAL A 109 -10.46 1.34 -11.42
N GLU A 110 -10.69 0.05 -11.31
CA GLU A 110 -9.88 -0.98 -11.97
C GLU A 110 -10.76 -1.64 -13.03
N GLU A 111 -10.39 -1.49 -14.30
CA GLU A 111 -11.09 -2.03 -15.45
C GLU A 111 -10.08 -2.67 -16.40
N ASN A 112 -10.28 -3.94 -16.77
CA ASN A 112 -9.40 -4.69 -17.67
C ASN A 112 -7.91 -4.67 -17.24
N GLY A 113 -7.64 -4.73 -15.93
CA GLY A 113 -6.28 -4.68 -15.37
C GLY A 113 -5.61 -3.31 -15.41
N ARG A 114 -6.33 -2.26 -15.86
CA ARG A 114 -5.89 -0.87 -15.81
C ARG A 114 -6.54 -0.17 -14.63
N ILE A 115 -5.71 0.46 -13.81
CA ILE A 115 -6.16 1.27 -12.68
C ILE A 115 -6.16 2.73 -13.14
N SER A 116 -7.31 3.38 -13.10
CA SER A 116 -7.43 4.79 -13.46
C SER A 116 -8.32 5.56 -12.50
N ILE A 117 -8.10 6.88 -12.42
CA ILE A 117 -8.92 7.79 -11.65
C ILE A 117 -9.94 8.40 -12.61
N LYS A 118 -11.23 8.19 -12.35
CA LYS A 118 -12.31 8.81 -13.11
C LYS A 118 -12.96 9.93 -12.30
N THR A 119 -13.39 11.00 -12.96
CA THR A 119 -14.12 12.09 -12.32
C THR A 119 -15.42 11.61 -11.67
N TYR A 120 -15.96 12.39 -10.74
CA TYR A 120 -17.28 12.13 -10.17
C TYR A 120 -18.33 11.94 -11.30
N GLY A 121 -19.03 10.80 -11.30
CA GLY A 121 -19.98 10.40 -12.36
C GLY A 121 -19.37 9.56 -13.50
N GLY A 122 -18.05 9.35 -13.54
CA GLY A 122 -17.37 8.39 -14.42
C GLY A 122 -17.18 8.84 -15.87
N ALA A 123 -17.49 10.10 -16.20
CA ALA A 123 -17.50 10.60 -17.57
C ALA A 123 -16.11 10.92 -18.14
N SER A 124 -15.10 11.18 -17.30
CA SER A 124 -13.76 11.57 -17.75
C SER A 124 -12.67 10.92 -16.92
N GLU A 125 -11.56 10.55 -17.57
CA GLU A 125 -10.36 10.04 -16.91
C GLU A 125 -9.48 11.22 -16.47
N ILE A 126 -9.11 11.26 -15.19
CA ILE A 126 -8.16 12.22 -14.61
C ILE A 126 -6.72 11.74 -14.88
N GLY A 127 -6.48 10.44 -14.73
CA GLY A 127 -5.18 9.84 -14.95
C GLY A 127 -5.15 8.34 -14.70
N VAL A 128 -3.99 7.74 -14.95
CA VAL A 128 -3.73 6.30 -14.86
C VAL A 128 -2.73 6.02 -13.76
N ILE A 129 -2.95 4.97 -12.97
CA ILE A 129 -2.03 4.54 -11.92
C ILE A 129 -1.26 3.31 -12.38
N GLU A 130 0.06 3.40 -12.35
CA GLU A 130 0.99 2.30 -12.63
C GLU A 130 1.96 2.16 -11.46
N GLY A 131 1.88 1.05 -10.71
CA GLY A 131 2.59 0.90 -9.45
C GLY A 131 2.17 1.99 -8.44
N LEU A 132 3.12 2.79 -7.97
CA LEU A 132 2.89 3.98 -7.14
C LEU A 132 3.09 5.30 -7.90
N ARG A 133 2.82 5.32 -9.21
CA ARG A 133 2.87 6.52 -10.04
C ARG A 133 1.51 6.81 -10.66
N LEU A 134 1.16 8.10 -10.69
CA LEU A 134 -0.04 8.61 -11.36
C LEU A 134 0.37 9.46 -12.55
N SER A 135 -0.13 9.10 -13.72
CA SER A 135 0.09 9.77 -14.99
C SER A 135 -1.17 10.53 -15.36
N THR A 136 -1.10 11.85 -15.47
CA THR A 136 -2.22 12.70 -15.88
C THR A 136 -1.85 13.50 -17.13
N GLN A 137 -2.78 14.28 -17.67
CA GLN A 137 -2.48 15.24 -18.73
C GLN A 137 -1.54 16.37 -18.26
N SER A 138 -1.51 16.66 -16.96
CA SER A 138 -0.67 17.72 -16.38
C SER A 138 0.74 17.25 -16.01
N GLY A 139 1.01 15.94 -16.02
CA GLY A 139 2.33 15.38 -15.78
C GLY A 139 2.31 14.10 -14.95
N TRP A 140 3.43 13.82 -14.32
CA TRP A 140 3.66 12.62 -13.52
C TRP A 140 3.70 12.95 -12.03
N PHE A 141 3.10 12.09 -11.23
CA PHE A 141 2.99 12.25 -9.79
C PHE A 141 3.39 10.94 -9.11
N GLN A 142 4.03 11.06 -7.96
CA GLN A 142 4.33 9.96 -7.06
C GLN A 142 3.18 9.80 -6.05
N LEU A 143 2.79 8.55 -5.80
CA LEU A 143 1.83 8.18 -4.77
C LEU A 143 2.60 7.74 -3.54
N ILE A 144 2.63 8.59 -2.51
CA ILE A 144 3.28 8.27 -1.23
C ILE A 144 2.23 7.67 -0.31
N GLU A 145 2.32 6.36 -0.05
CA GLU A 145 1.42 5.68 0.87
C GLU A 145 1.68 6.13 2.32
N THR A 146 0.63 6.55 3.02
CA THR A 146 0.72 7.11 4.39
C THR A 146 -0.03 6.30 5.44
N SER A 147 -0.98 5.47 5.02
CA SER A 147 -1.70 4.57 5.91
C SER A 147 -2.42 3.48 5.13
N ARG A 148 -2.83 2.41 5.81
CA ARG A 148 -3.62 1.34 5.22
C ARG A 148 -4.72 0.87 6.16
N ALA A 149 -5.93 0.72 5.62
CA ALA A 149 -7.02 0.11 6.36
C ALA A 149 -6.78 -1.40 6.49
N THR A 150 -6.96 -1.91 7.71
CA THR A 150 -6.89 -3.33 8.08
C THR A 150 -8.15 -3.69 8.87
N ASP A 151 -8.37 -4.98 9.12
CA ASP A 151 -9.48 -5.45 9.95
C ASP A 151 -9.43 -4.87 11.37
N SER A 152 -8.23 -4.57 11.88
CA SER A 152 -8.01 -3.96 13.19
C SER A 152 -8.07 -2.42 13.21
N GLY A 153 -8.42 -1.79 12.08
CA GLY A 153 -8.44 -0.34 11.91
C GLY A 153 -7.30 0.15 11.01
N TRP A 154 -6.93 1.42 11.15
CA TRP A 154 -5.90 2.04 10.32
C TRP A 154 -4.49 1.72 10.81
N LEU A 155 -3.71 1.09 9.94
CA LEU A 155 -2.29 0.93 10.10
C LEU A 155 -1.59 2.23 9.69
N VAL A 156 -0.95 2.89 10.67
CA VAL A 156 -0.28 4.18 10.49
C VAL A 156 1.18 4.11 10.93
N GLY A 157 2.00 5.01 10.38
CA GLY A 157 3.38 5.20 10.78
C GLY A 157 3.53 5.80 12.18
N VAL A 158 4.77 5.92 12.62
CA VAL A 158 5.15 6.53 13.90
C VAL A 158 5.87 7.84 13.61
N THR A 159 5.48 8.92 14.27
CA THR A 159 5.97 10.28 13.99
C THR A 159 7.09 10.74 14.90
N ASP A 160 7.37 10.02 15.98
CA ASP A 160 8.52 10.28 16.86
C ASP A 160 9.72 9.39 16.50
N ALA A 161 10.91 9.93 16.68
CA ALA A 161 12.15 9.29 16.25
C ALA A 161 12.49 8.02 17.03
N ASP A 162 12.22 8.00 18.34
CA ASP A 162 12.50 6.86 19.22
C ASP A 162 11.56 5.69 18.90
N GLY A 163 10.27 5.98 18.73
CA GLY A 163 9.26 5.02 18.31
C GLY A 163 9.54 4.48 16.91
N TYR A 164 10.01 5.32 15.98
CA TYR A 164 10.47 4.86 14.66
C TYR A 164 11.66 3.90 14.77
N ARG A 165 12.67 4.22 15.59
CA ARG A 165 13.82 3.34 15.85
C ARG A 165 13.37 2.00 16.40
N ALA A 166 12.56 2.00 17.45
CA ALA A 166 12.03 0.77 18.05
C ALA A 166 11.24 -0.06 17.02
N LEU A 167 10.48 0.60 16.14
CA LEU A 167 9.72 -0.06 15.09
C LEU A 167 10.61 -0.72 14.04
N VAL A 168 11.70 -0.06 13.62
CA VAL A 168 12.71 -0.65 12.71
C VAL A 168 13.36 -1.87 13.34
N ASP A 169 13.78 -1.77 14.60
CA ASP A 169 14.44 -2.87 15.32
C ASP A 169 13.49 -4.06 15.52
N LEU A 170 12.21 -3.81 15.84
CA LEU A 170 11.18 -4.85 15.90
C LEU A 170 10.94 -5.50 14.54
N ALA A 171 10.87 -4.72 13.46
CA ALA A 171 10.72 -5.28 12.12
C ALA A 171 11.90 -6.20 11.77
N GLN A 172 13.14 -5.77 12.06
CA GLN A 172 14.34 -6.56 11.85
C GLN A 172 14.30 -7.88 12.65
N ALA A 173 13.91 -7.83 13.92
CA ALA A 173 13.79 -9.03 14.75
C ALA A 173 12.74 -10.02 14.22
N GLU A 174 11.58 -9.55 13.75
CA GLU A 174 10.54 -10.42 13.18
C GLU A 174 10.99 -11.01 11.83
N PHE A 175 11.76 -10.25 11.04
CA PHE A 175 12.39 -10.76 9.81
C PHE A 175 13.36 -11.91 10.12
N GLU A 176 14.25 -11.72 11.10
CA GLU A 176 15.22 -12.74 11.52
C GLU A 176 14.55 -14.01 12.08
N ASN A 177 13.42 -13.84 12.78
CA ASN A 177 12.60 -14.94 13.28
C ASN A 177 11.69 -15.56 12.22
N GLN A 178 11.76 -15.12 10.95
CA GLN A 178 10.93 -15.59 9.84
C GLN A 178 9.42 -15.44 10.09
N ASN A 179 9.04 -14.47 10.92
CA ASN A 179 7.65 -14.16 11.20
C ASN A 179 7.12 -13.16 10.16
N TRP A 180 6.92 -13.65 8.94
CA TRP A 180 6.59 -12.82 7.77
C TRP A 180 5.34 -11.96 7.98
N GLY A 181 4.32 -12.51 8.66
CA GLY A 181 3.09 -11.78 8.95
C GLY A 181 3.31 -10.54 9.83
N ARG A 182 4.06 -10.69 10.94
CA ARG A 182 4.38 -9.56 11.83
C ARG A 182 5.39 -8.62 11.19
N TYR A 183 6.43 -9.16 10.56
CA TYR A 183 7.43 -8.36 9.84
C TYR A 183 6.77 -7.40 8.85
N ARG A 184 5.83 -7.89 8.05
CA ARG A 184 5.13 -7.09 7.06
C ARG A 184 4.34 -5.93 7.67
N ILE A 185 3.58 -6.18 8.74
CA ILE A 185 2.83 -5.12 9.45
C ILE A 185 3.79 -4.05 9.96
N LEU A 186 4.90 -4.46 10.58
CA LEU A 186 5.90 -3.52 11.11
C LEU A 186 6.59 -2.75 9.97
N ARG A 187 6.98 -3.42 8.89
CA ARG A 187 7.58 -2.82 7.68
C ARG A 187 6.65 -1.77 7.06
N ASP A 188 5.37 -2.07 6.92
CA ASP A 188 4.40 -1.11 6.38
C ASP A 188 4.31 0.12 7.28
N ARG A 189 4.27 -0.04 8.60
CA ARG A 189 4.34 1.10 9.54
C ARG A 189 5.64 1.88 9.41
N VAL A 190 6.80 1.22 9.24
CA VAL A 190 8.08 1.90 8.97
C VAL A 190 7.96 2.74 7.69
N ARG A 191 7.37 2.17 6.63
CA ARG A 191 7.19 2.85 5.34
C ARG A 191 6.27 4.07 5.41
N TYR A 192 5.25 4.01 6.26
CA TYR A 192 4.29 5.09 6.51
C TYR A 192 4.81 6.19 7.43
N SER A 193 5.95 5.98 8.08
CA SER A 193 6.53 6.95 9.00
C SER A 193 7.26 8.07 8.22
N PRO A 194 7.34 9.29 8.76
CA PRO A 194 7.99 10.44 8.12
C PRO A 194 9.53 10.37 8.22
N TYR A 195 10.08 9.17 8.09
CA TYR A 195 11.50 8.86 8.19
C TYR A 195 11.91 7.90 7.09
N ALA A 196 13.17 7.95 6.69
CA ALA A 196 13.77 7.02 5.75
C ALA A 196 15.15 6.59 6.26
N CYS A 197 15.54 5.37 5.91
CA CYS A 197 16.91 4.89 6.12
C CYS A 197 17.92 5.89 5.54
N CYS A 198 18.95 6.23 6.32
CA CYS A 198 19.97 7.17 5.92
C CYS A 198 20.76 6.61 4.73
N SER A 199 20.80 7.34 3.61
CA SER A 199 21.47 6.87 2.40
C SER A 199 23.00 6.77 2.53
N LEU A 200 23.62 7.48 3.48
CA LEU A 200 25.07 7.45 3.68
C LEU A 200 25.53 6.25 4.53
N CYS A 201 24.92 6.05 5.70
CA CYS A 201 25.30 4.96 6.60
C CYS A 201 24.50 3.67 6.37
N GLY A 202 23.35 3.74 5.71
CA GLY A 202 22.45 2.60 5.47
C GLY A 202 21.92 1.97 6.76
N ASP A 203 21.91 2.73 7.87
CA ASP A 203 21.65 2.22 9.23
C ASP A 203 22.57 1.06 9.65
N THR A 204 23.75 0.94 9.03
CA THR A 204 24.70 -0.11 9.37
C THR A 204 25.44 0.25 10.67
N PHE A 205 25.54 -0.71 11.59
CA PHE A 205 26.22 -0.51 12.88
C PHE A 205 27.61 0.13 12.73
N ALA A 206 28.40 -0.34 11.76
CA ALA A 206 29.77 0.13 11.54
C ALA A 206 29.88 1.60 11.09
N ARG A 207 28.84 2.18 10.51
CA ARG A 207 28.87 3.55 9.96
C ARG A 207 27.94 4.52 10.68
N ARG A 208 26.95 4.00 11.39
CA ARG A 208 25.86 4.79 11.96
C ARG A 208 26.37 5.77 12.99
N ASP A 209 27.13 5.31 13.97
CA ASP A 209 27.46 6.08 15.18
C ASP A 209 28.26 7.36 14.88
N GLU A 210 29.04 7.36 13.81
CA GLU A 210 29.84 8.51 13.34
C GLU A 210 29.19 9.24 12.14
N CYS A 211 27.99 8.85 11.72
CA CYS A 211 27.35 9.41 10.54
C CYS A 211 26.84 10.83 10.81
N ALA A 212 27.51 11.82 10.23
CA ALA A 212 27.11 13.23 10.32
C ALA A 212 25.76 13.53 9.63
N GLN A 213 25.31 12.71 8.67
CA GLN A 213 24.04 12.97 7.97
C GLN A 213 22.82 12.68 8.85
N CYS A 214 22.88 11.63 9.66
CA CYS A 214 21.78 11.22 10.55
C CYS A 214 22.10 11.47 12.03
N ASN A 215 23.27 12.02 12.37
CA ASN A 215 23.73 12.25 13.74
C ASN A 215 23.65 10.99 14.61
N GLY A 216 24.11 9.83 14.10
CA GLY A 216 24.04 8.57 14.84
C GLY A 216 22.68 7.88 14.82
N LEU A 217 21.63 8.50 14.28
CA LEU A 217 20.28 7.94 14.34
C LEU A 217 20.02 6.85 13.31
N GLY A 218 20.82 6.72 12.25
CA GLY A 218 20.63 5.72 11.19
C GLY A 218 19.50 6.01 10.19
N PHE A 219 18.64 6.99 10.47
CA PHE A 219 17.58 7.46 9.59
C PHE A 219 17.54 8.98 9.53
N ILE A 220 16.83 9.51 8.53
CA ILE A 220 16.63 10.95 8.31
C ILE A 220 15.13 11.24 8.11
N PRO A 221 14.65 12.46 8.39
CA PRO A 221 13.30 12.86 8.03
C PRO A 221 13.03 12.67 6.54
N ARG A 222 11.86 12.10 6.23
CA ARG A 222 11.35 11.92 4.87
C ARG A 222 10.12 12.79 4.70
N ASP A 223 10.08 13.54 3.61
CA ASP A 223 8.88 14.30 3.24
C ASP A 223 7.83 13.31 2.70
N LEU A 224 6.70 13.20 3.39
CA LEU A 224 5.55 12.41 2.92
C LEU A 224 4.61 13.23 2.02
N GLY A 225 4.99 14.46 1.68
CA GLY A 225 4.13 15.41 1.00
C GLY A 225 3.15 16.11 1.94
N ASP A 226 3.40 16.14 3.25
CA ASP A 226 2.46 16.78 4.17
C ASP A 226 2.21 18.24 3.78
N PRO A 227 0.97 18.73 3.93
CA PRO A 227 0.66 20.13 3.65
C PRO A 227 1.42 20.97 4.66
N LYS A 228 2.58 21.50 4.26
CA LYS A 228 3.26 22.50 5.08
C LYS A 228 2.30 23.67 5.20
N GLU A 229 1.95 24.04 6.43
CA GLU A 229 1.43 25.38 6.71
C GLU A 229 2.40 26.34 6.03
N CYS A 230 1.91 27.13 5.07
CA CYS A 230 2.68 28.25 4.59
C CYS A 230 2.96 29.08 5.85
N ALA A 231 4.22 29.19 6.25
CA ALA A 231 4.60 30.24 7.17
C ALA A 231 4.07 31.54 6.56
N GLU A 232 3.19 32.21 7.30
CA GLU A 232 2.80 33.56 6.97
C GLU A 232 4.07 34.41 7.13
N ASP A 233 4.70 34.76 6.01
CA ASP A 233 5.73 35.80 5.93
C ASP A 233 5.09 37.19 6.07
#